data_AF-A0A1M7KHQ1-F1
#
_entry.id   AF-A0A1M7KHQ1-F1
#
_cell.length_a   1.000
_cell.length_b   1.000
_cell.length_c   1.000
_cell.angle_alpha   90.00
_cell.angle_beta   90.00
_cell.angle_gamma   90.00
#
_symmetry.space_group_name_H-M   'P 1'
#
loop_
_entity.id
_entity.type
_entity.pdbx_description
1 polymer ?
#
loop_
_entity_poly.entity_id
_entity_poly.type
_entity_poly.pdbx_seq_one_letter_code
_entity_poly.pdbx_strand_id
1 'polypeptide(L)'
;MSTPSLSQPENKKIPKKNILTFFLGFFSASGILLIIARMLGVDFNAIELSSFQLFELGIAASISGLISLSIYLVVSKVYPDTRKLLPLFSSIIFFIIVTGYLVLRYIPKYQIALSILVTATLIGMGWWIQVMTTAASSRRSHTLNIVLNTRISTVYQDNLKKSSHLFKNGRHIAKELAEWRDNPDKPEFKKLKLGQELKDAINGTVFILNYFEFLAQGIKYDDLDEVLLKECFSGFLENIERRGFFIIIEAQKTNPKNFEGIIYLSKRWRGESLVENCKDAPEKAQLGIQVPSKEEVKKIMRGEKVCFKNKPTSKKTRAKKKDKTKNEKK
;
A
#
# COMPACT_ATOMS: atom_id res chain seq x y z
N MET A 1 -16.40 -3.68 39.05
CA MET A 1 -15.39 -4.75 39.02
C MET A 1 -15.16 -5.09 37.56
N SER A 2 -14.15 -4.47 36.97
CA SER A 2 -13.83 -4.52 35.54
C SER A 2 -12.40 -5.02 35.41
N THR A 3 -12.27 -6.23 34.87
CA THR A 3 -11.00 -6.88 34.54
C THR A 3 -10.26 -6.07 33.47
N PRO A 4 -8.94 -5.81 33.61
CA PRO A 4 -8.16 -5.17 32.58
C PRO A 4 -7.83 -6.20 31.48
N SER A 5 -8.13 -5.86 30.23
CA SER A 5 -7.83 -6.67 29.06
C SER A 5 -6.32 -6.74 28.82
N LEU A 6 -5.84 -7.97 28.67
CA LEU A 6 -4.48 -8.33 28.29
C LEU A 6 -4.09 -7.63 26.98
N SER A 7 -3.02 -6.82 27.03
CA SER A 7 -2.34 -6.28 25.88
C SER A 7 -1.66 -7.42 25.09
N GLN A 8 -2.01 -7.53 23.81
CA GLN A 8 -1.28 -8.35 22.85
C GLN A 8 0.13 -7.77 22.64
N PRO A 9 1.17 -8.60 22.45
CA PRO A 9 2.53 -8.12 22.27
C PRO A 9 2.66 -7.43 20.92
N GLU A 10 2.89 -6.13 20.98
CA GLU A 10 3.31 -5.28 19.88
C GLU A 10 4.58 -5.90 19.25
N ASN A 11 4.43 -6.53 18.09
CA ASN A 11 5.54 -7.08 17.31
C ASN A 11 6.38 -5.90 16.79
N LYS A 12 7.25 -5.37 17.66
CA LYS A 12 8.27 -4.38 17.35
C LYS A 12 9.21 -5.00 16.33
N LYS A 13 8.88 -4.84 15.04
CA LYS A 13 9.83 -4.95 13.95
C LYS A 13 10.99 -4.03 14.30
N ILE A 14 12.10 -4.63 14.76
CA ILE A 14 13.35 -3.91 14.97
C ILE A 14 13.60 -3.14 13.66
N PRO A 15 13.69 -1.80 13.69
CA PRO A 15 13.85 -1.04 12.47
C PRO A 15 15.16 -1.51 11.83
N LYS A 16 15.09 -2.10 10.63
CA LYS A 16 16.24 -2.64 9.88
C LYS A 16 17.43 -1.68 9.80
N LYS A 17 17.19 -0.38 10.00
CA LYS A 17 18.17 0.69 10.12
C LYS A 17 19.19 0.46 11.25
N ASN A 18 18.77 -0.08 12.40
CA ASN A 18 19.63 -0.29 13.57
C ASN A 18 20.63 -1.44 13.38
N ILE A 19 20.21 -2.49 12.66
CA ILE A 19 21.06 -3.63 12.33
C ILE A 19 22.16 -3.21 11.34
N LEU A 20 21.81 -2.37 10.37
CA LEU A 20 22.75 -1.92 9.35
C LEU A 20 23.80 -0.94 9.89
N THR A 21 23.41 -0.03 10.78
CA THR A 21 24.35 0.84 11.50
C THR A 21 25.22 0.06 12.47
N PHE A 22 24.71 -1.03 13.05
CA PHE A 22 25.48 -1.94 13.89
C PHE A 22 26.57 -2.66 13.08
N PHE A 23 26.24 -3.20 11.89
CA PHE A 23 27.26 -3.80 11.03
C PHE A 23 28.29 -2.78 10.53
N LEU A 24 27.88 -1.55 10.21
CA LEU A 24 28.81 -0.48 9.84
C LEU A 24 29.78 -0.15 10.99
N GLY A 25 29.28 -0.10 12.23
CA GLY A 25 30.08 0.07 13.44
C GLY A 25 30.98 -1.13 13.73
N PHE A 26 30.51 -2.35 13.47
CA PHE A 26 31.28 -3.58 13.68
C PHE A 26 32.46 -3.67 12.70
N PHE A 27 32.24 -3.43 11.40
CA PHE A 27 33.31 -3.47 10.40
C PHE A 27 34.31 -2.31 10.58
N SER A 28 33.86 -1.13 11.01
CA SER A 28 34.77 -0.01 11.30
C SER A 28 35.58 -0.27 12.57
N ALA A 29 34.95 -0.76 13.65
CA ALA A 29 35.64 -1.10 14.88
C ALA A 29 36.61 -2.27 14.68
N SER A 30 36.22 -3.32 13.95
CA SER A 30 37.09 -4.45 13.62
C SER A 30 38.28 -4.01 12.76
N GLY A 31 38.07 -3.16 11.75
CA GLY A 31 39.16 -2.60 10.95
C GLY A 31 40.13 -1.73 11.77
N ILE A 32 39.62 -0.87 12.65
CA ILE A 32 40.44 -0.02 13.53
C ILE A 32 41.21 -0.88 14.55
N LEU A 33 40.57 -1.87 15.16
CA LEU A 33 41.18 -2.77 16.14
C LEU A 33 42.32 -3.58 15.50
N LEU A 34 42.12 -4.05 14.27
CA LEU A 34 43.17 -4.69 13.49
C LEU A 34 44.30 -3.69 13.22
N ILE A 35 44.03 -2.48 12.69
CA ILE A 35 45.10 -1.47 12.46
C ILE A 35 45.92 -1.17 13.74
N ILE A 36 45.25 -1.03 14.89
CA ILE A 36 45.92 -0.81 16.19
C ILE A 36 46.75 -2.03 16.61
N ALA A 37 46.23 -3.26 16.45
CA ALA A 37 46.98 -4.48 16.71
C ALA A 37 48.25 -4.60 15.83
N ARG A 38 48.23 -4.04 14.61
CA ARG A 38 49.41 -3.93 13.73
C ARG A 38 50.46 -3.00 14.33
N MET A 39 50.01 -1.82 14.77
CA MET A 39 50.88 -0.78 15.32
C MET A 39 51.50 -1.21 16.65
N LEU A 40 50.85 -2.13 17.38
CA LEU A 40 51.32 -2.67 18.66
C LEU A 40 52.18 -3.94 18.53
N GLY A 41 52.41 -4.46 17.32
CA GLY A 41 53.32 -5.60 17.10
C GLY A 41 52.85 -6.92 17.74
N VAL A 42 51.54 -7.16 17.80
CA VAL A 42 51.01 -8.39 18.41
C VAL A 42 51.21 -9.58 17.45
N ASP A 43 52.15 -10.47 17.78
CA ASP A 43 52.44 -11.69 17.02
C ASP A 43 51.39 -12.79 17.29
N PHE A 44 50.58 -13.12 16.28
CA PHE A 44 49.59 -14.20 16.35
C PHE A 44 50.19 -15.54 15.88
N ASN A 45 50.93 -16.23 16.74
CA ASN A 45 51.69 -17.45 16.40
C ASN A 45 50.87 -18.77 16.30
N ALA A 46 49.62 -18.75 15.83
CA ALA A 46 48.74 -19.93 15.91
C ALA A 46 48.30 -20.58 14.59
N ILE A 47 48.75 -20.13 13.40
CA ILE A 47 48.34 -20.73 12.12
C ILE A 47 49.53 -20.75 11.15
N GLU A 48 49.79 -21.88 10.49
CA GLU A 48 50.92 -22.13 9.57
C GLU A 48 50.90 -21.29 8.27
N LEU A 49 49.90 -20.44 8.07
CA LEU A 49 49.97 -19.35 7.09
C LEU A 49 50.58 -18.16 7.82
N SER A 50 51.76 -17.66 7.39
CA SER A 50 52.50 -16.59 8.09
C SER A 50 51.53 -15.56 8.65
N SER A 51 51.45 -15.46 9.98
CA SER A 51 50.43 -14.71 10.75
C SER A 51 50.13 -13.31 10.19
N PHE A 52 51.17 -12.68 9.62
CA PHE A 52 51.12 -11.43 8.89
C PHE A 52 50.13 -11.39 7.70
N GLN A 53 50.07 -12.43 6.87
CA GLN A 53 49.22 -12.47 5.65
C GLN A 53 47.72 -12.54 5.97
N LEU A 54 47.35 -13.34 6.98
CA LEU A 54 45.96 -13.44 7.45
C LEU A 54 45.47 -12.11 8.01
N PHE A 55 46.37 -11.39 8.67
CA PHE A 55 46.10 -10.09 9.23
C PHE A 55 45.91 -9.00 8.17
N GLU A 56 46.78 -8.95 7.14
CA GLU A 56 46.59 -8.04 6.00
C GLU A 56 45.27 -8.31 5.26
N LEU A 57 44.91 -9.59 5.10
CA LEU A 57 43.65 -10.01 4.52
C LEU A 57 42.44 -9.57 5.35
N GLY A 58 42.54 -9.66 6.69
CA GLY A 58 41.49 -9.19 7.61
C GLY A 58 41.24 -7.69 7.49
N ILE A 59 42.29 -6.87 7.38
CA ILE A 59 42.16 -5.42 7.15
C ILE A 59 41.51 -5.14 5.80
N ALA A 60 41.98 -5.81 4.73
CA ALA A 60 41.41 -5.64 3.40
C ALA A 60 39.93 -6.03 3.34
N ALA A 61 39.54 -7.13 3.99
CA ALA A 61 38.14 -7.55 4.11
C ALA A 61 37.30 -6.52 4.88
N SER A 62 37.84 -5.96 5.97
CA SER A 62 37.13 -4.96 6.77
C SER A 62 36.86 -3.67 5.98
N ILE A 63 37.87 -3.17 5.26
CA ILE A 63 37.73 -2.00 4.37
C ILE A 63 36.74 -2.30 3.23
N SER A 64 36.84 -3.47 2.62
CA SER A 64 35.91 -3.91 1.56
C SER A 64 34.46 -3.95 2.05
N GLY A 65 34.25 -4.42 3.29
CA GLY A 65 32.94 -4.43 3.95
C GLY A 65 32.38 -3.03 4.13
N LEU A 66 33.21 -2.08 4.60
CA LEU A 66 32.81 -0.68 4.77
C LEU A 66 32.43 -0.02 3.44
N ILE A 67 33.23 -0.21 2.39
CA ILE A 67 32.96 0.36 1.06
C ILE A 67 31.67 -0.22 0.51
N SER A 68 31.51 -1.54 0.54
CA SER A 68 30.31 -2.20 0.02
C SER A 68 29.05 -1.77 0.78
N LEU A 69 29.12 -1.65 2.11
CA LEU A 69 28.01 -1.20 2.94
C LEU A 69 27.68 0.28 2.70
N SER A 70 28.69 1.11 2.45
CA SER A 70 28.51 2.52 2.08
C SER A 70 27.79 2.66 0.74
N ILE A 71 28.21 1.89 -0.27
CA ILE A 71 27.54 1.85 -1.59
C ILE A 71 26.09 1.37 -1.42
N TYR A 72 25.86 0.31 -0.65
CA TYR A 72 24.51 -0.17 -0.33
C TYR A 72 23.63 0.94 0.28
N LEU A 73 24.16 1.70 1.24
CA LEU A 73 23.44 2.79 1.89
C LEU A 73 23.10 3.93 0.91
N VAL A 74 24.06 4.35 0.09
CA VAL A 74 23.86 5.42 -0.89
C VAL A 74 22.85 5.00 -1.95
N VAL A 75 23.02 3.82 -2.55
CA VAL A 75 22.13 3.32 -3.62
C VAL A 75 20.73 3.05 -3.08
N SER A 76 20.58 2.49 -1.87
CA SER A 76 19.26 2.25 -1.26
C SER A 76 18.50 3.52 -0.89
N LYS A 77 19.22 4.64 -0.71
CA LYS A 77 18.65 5.97 -0.46
C LYS A 77 18.23 6.65 -1.76
N VAL A 78 19.07 6.60 -2.79
CA VAL A 78 18.80 7.25 -4.09
C VAL A 78 17.77 6.47 -4.90
N TYR A 79 17.88 5.14 -4.93
CA TYR A 79 17.04 4.25 -5.75
C TYR A 79 16.27 3.28 -4.84
N PRO A 80 15.18 3.72 -4.20
CA PRO A 80 14.43 2.89 -3.25
C PRO A 80 13.87 1.61 -3.90
N ASP A 81 13.58 1.66 -5.20
CA ASP A 81 13.03 0.54 -5.97
C ASP A 81 14.03 -0.63 -6.15
N THR A 82 15.34 -0.39 -5.94
CA THR A 82 16.41 -1.41 -6.10
C THR A 82 16.62 -2.28 -4.85
N ARG A 83 15.98 -1.96 -3.73
CA ARG A 83 16.24 -2.57 -2.41
C ARG A 83 16.11 -4.09 -2.33
N LYS A 84 15.28 -4.71 -3.18
CA LYS A 84 15.05 -6.17 -3.16
C LYS A 84 16.31 -6.96 -3.53
N LEU A 85 17.06 -6.51 -4.55
CA LEU A 85 18.26 -7.21 -5.05
C LEU A 85 19.58 -6.55 -4.65
N LEU A 86 19.53 -5.33 -4.09
CA LEU A 86 20.71 -4.59 -3.68
C LEU A 86 21.66 -5.35 -2.71
N PRO A 87 21.18 -6.19 -1.76
CA PRO A 87 22.08 -6.99 -0.91
C PRO A 87 22.96 -7.96 -1.70
N LEU A 88 22.43 -8.57 -2.77
CA LEU A 88 23.17 -9.47 -3.64
C LEU A 88 24.29 -8.74 -4.37
N PHE A 89 24.02 -7.53 -4.89
CA PHE A 89 25.04 -6.70 -5.54
C PHE A 89 26.12 -6.20 -4.57
N SER A 90 25.72 -5.79 -3.36
CA SER A 90 26.68 -5.43 -2.30
C SER A 90 27.60 -6.61 -1.96
N SER A 91 27.07 -7.82 -1.90
CA SER A 91 27.88 -9.03 -1.72
C SER A 91 28.85 -9.27 -2.88
N ILE A 92 28.40 -9.15 -4.13
CA ILE A 92 29.28 -9.29 -5.31
C ILE A 92 30.41 -8.26 -5.30
N ILE A 93 30.11 -6.99 -5.01
CA ILE A 93 31.12 -5.92 -4.92
C ILE A 93 32.15 -6.24 -3.82
N PHE A 94 31.69 -6.72 -2.65
CA PHE A 94 32.59 -7.13 -1.58
C PHE A 94 33.57 -8.22 -2.04
N PHE A 95 33.08 -9.27 -2.70
CA PHE A 95 33.94 -10.34 -3.21
C PHE A 95 34.92 -9.86 -4.28
N ILE A 96 34.50 -8.94 -5.15
CA ILE A 96 35.37 -8.37 -6.18
C ILE A 96 36.50 -7.55 -5.55
N ILE A 97 36.23 -6.74 -4.52
CA ILE A 97 37.26 -5.94 -3.84
C ILE A 97 38.25 -6.87 -3.11
N VAL A 98 37.76 -7.89 -2.39
CA VAL A 98 38.62 -8.86 -1.68
C VAL A 98 39.48 -9.66 -2.66
N THR A 99 38.87 -10.18 -3.74
CA THR A 99 39.59 -10.93 -4.77
C THR A 99 40.59 -10.03 -5.51
N GLY A 100 40.22 -8.78 -5.76
CA GLY A 100 41.10 -7.80 -6.38
C GLY A 100 42.35 -7.50 -5.55
N TYR A 101 42.19 -7.38 -4.22
CA TYR A 101 43.31 -7.25 -3.30
C TYR A 101 44.24 -8.46 -3.35
N LEU A 102 43.70 -9.69 -3.31
CA LEU A 102 44.49 -10.92 -3.37
C LEU A 102 45.30 -11.03 -4.68
N VAL A 103 44.67 -10.75 -5.82
CA VAL A 103 45.32 -10.84 -7.14
C VAL A 103 46.42 -9.79 -7.27
N LEU A 104 46.16 -8.53 -6.90
CA LEU A 104 47.15 -7.45 -7.01
C LEU A 104 48.37 -7.68 -6.11
N ARG A 105 48.18 -8.30 -4.94
CA ARG A 105 49.25 -8.50 -3.96
C ARG A 105 50.07 -9.78 -4.20
N TYR A 106 49.41 -10.89 -4.51
CA TYR A 106 50.05 -12.20 -4.51
C TYR A 106 50.24 -12.81 -5.91
N ILE A 107 49.41 -12.44 -6.90
CA ILE A 107 49.43 -13.08 -8.22
C ILE A 107 49.21 -12.06 -9.36
N PRO A 108 50.20 -11.19 -9.65
CA PRO A 108 50.04 -10.08 -10.62
C PRO A 108 49.74 -10.56 -12.05
N LYS A 109 50.04 -11.82 -12.39
CA LYS A 109 49.74 -12.43 -13.69
C LYS A 109 48.26 -12.34 -14.09
N TYR A 110 47.33 -12.25 -13.13
CA TYR A 110 45.89 -12.19 -13.39
C TYR A 110 45.30 -10.77 -13.38
N GLN A 111 46.13 -9.72 -13.35
CA GLN A 111 45.66 -8.34 -13.27
C GLN A 111 44.72 -7.93 -14.44
N ILE A 112 45.02 -8.36 -15.66
CA ILE A 112 44.18 -8.07 -16.84
C ILE A 112 42.82 -8.76 -16.69
N ALA A 113 42.79 -10.04 -16.31
CA ALA A 113 41.55 -10.79 -16.11
C ALA A 113 40.67 -10.14 -15.02
N LEU A 114 41.29 -9.68 -13.92
CA LEU A 114 40.60 -8.94 -12.86
C LEU A 114 40.00 -7.63 -13.39
N SER A 115 40.73 -6.84 -14.18
CA SER A 115 40.19 -5.60 -14.75
C SER A 115 38.96 -5.85 -15.62
N ILE A 116 38.98 -6.91 -16.44
CA ILE A 116 37.85 -7.29 -17.30
C ILE A 116 36.64 -7.67 -16.44
N LEU A 117 36.84 -8.46 -15.38
CA LEU A 117 35.78 -8.85 -14.45
C LEU A 117 35.13 -7.65 -13.75
N VAL A 118 35.95 -6.71 -13.26
CA VAL A 118 35.48 -5.48 -12.62
C VAL A 118 34.65 -4.64 -13.60
N THR A 119 35.18 -4.40 -14.81
CA THR A 119 34.48 -3.63 -15.85
C THR A 119 33.16 -4.28 -16.24
N ALA A 120 33.14 -5.60 -16.48
CA ALA A 120 31.91 -6.33 -16.82
C ALA A 120 30.85 -6.22 -15.71
N THR A 121 31.26 -6.29 -14.44
CA THR A 121 30.35 -6.17 -13.31
C THR A 121 29.76 -4.77 -13.19
N LEU A 122 30.58 -3.72 -13.38
CA LEU A 122 30.11 -2.33 -13.34
C LEU A 122 29.11 -2.03 -14.46
N ILE A 123 29.37 -2.53 -15.67
CA ILE A 123 28.44 -2.40 -16.80
C ILE A 123 27.12 -3.12 -16.50
N GLY A 124 27.20 -4.38 -16.04
CA GLY A 124 26.02 -5.17 -15.67
C GLY A 124 25.19 -4.50 -14.57
N MET A 125 25.84 -3.91 -13.56
CA MET A 125 25.19 -3.17 -12.49
C MET A 125 24.50 -1.91 -13.02
N GLY A 126 25.16 -1.15 -13.91
CA GLY A 126 24.58 0.03 -14.54
C GLY A 126 23.29 -0.28 -15.31
N TRP A 127 23.33 -1.32 -16.16
CA TRP A 127 22.15 -1.78 -16.89
C TRP A 127 21.05 -2.28 -15.98
N TRP A 128 21.39 -3.02 -14.93
CA TRP A 128 20.40 -3.50 -13.98
C TRP A 128 19.68 -2.36 -13.25
N ILE A 129 20.43 -1.36 -12.73
CA ILE A 129 19.84 -0.18 -12.08
C ILE A 129 18.94 0.57 -13.06
N GLN A 130 19.39 0.72 -14.31
CA GLN A 130 18.62 1.37 -15.37
C GLN A 130 17.30 0.62 -15.62
N VAL A 131 17.34 -0.70 -15.86
CA VAL A 131 16.13 -1.51 -16.11
C VAL A 131 15.14 -1.39 -14.94
N MET A 132 15.62 -1.48 -13.70
CA MET A 132 14.76 -1.37 -12.51
C MET A 132 14.13 0.02 -12.38
N THR A 133 14.90 1.08 -12.59
CA THR A 133 14.43 2.46 -12.51
C THR A 133 13.44 2.78 -13.62
N THR A 134 13.72 2.32 -14.84
CA THR A 134 12.81 2.46 -15.98
C THR A 134 11.51 1.70 -15.76
N ALA A 135 11.56 0.48 -15.23
CA ALA A 135 10.35 -0.28 -14.89
C ALA A 135 9.51 0.45 -13.83
N ALA A 136 10.13 0.98 -12.77
CA ALA A 136 9.44 1.75 -11.75
C ALA A 136 8.82 3.05 -12.29
N SER A 137 9.56 3.78 -13.14
CA SER A 137 9.07 4.99 -13.80
C SER A 137 7.91 4.67 -14.76
N SER A 138 8.00 3.58 -15.52
CA SER A 138 6.93 3.12 -16.42
C SER A 138 5.64 2.82 -15.66
N ARG A 139 5.72 2.09 -14.53
CA ARG A 139 4.56 1.84 -13.66
C ARG A 139 3.94 3.13 -13.13
N ARG A 140 4.75 4.08 -12.68
CA ARG A 140 4.28 5.40 -12.21
C ARG A 140 3.53 6.15 -13.31
N SER A 141 4.10 6.23 -14.51
CA SER A 141 3.49 6.88 -15.66
C SER A 141 2.18 6.21 -16.07
N HIS A 142 2.15 4.88 -16.13
CA HIS A 142 0.93 4.12 -16.44
C HIS A 142 -0.17 4.36 -15.40
N THR A 143 0.19 4.33 -14.12
CA THR A 143 -0.73 4.60 -13.01
C THR A 143 -1.28 6.01 -13.06
N LEU A 144 -0.42 7.00 -13.32
CA LEU A 144 -0.82 8.40 -13.46
C LEU A 144 -1.80 8.56 -14.62
N ASN A 145 -1.55 7.92 -15.76
CA ASN A 145 -2.46 7.93 -16.90
C ASN A 145 -3.84 7.33 -16.54
N ILE A 146 -3.88 6.22 -15.81
CA ILE A 146 -5.15 5.63 -15.34
C ILE A 146 -5.88 6.60 -14.41
N VAL A 147 -5.18 7.24 -13.46
CA VAL A 147 -5.77 8.21 -12.55
C VAL A 147 -6.32 9.42 -13.31
N LEU A 148 -5.56 9.98 -14.25
CA LEU A 148 -5.98 11.12 -15.06
C LEU A 148 -7.17 10.76 -15.95
N ASN A 149 -7.10 9.64 -16.67
CA ASN A 149 -8.17 9.15 -17.54
C ASN A 149 -9.46 8.92 -16.75
N THR A 150 -9.36 8.40 -15.52
CA THR A 150 -10.52 8.22 -14.64
C THR A 150 -11.10 9.56 -14.17
N ARG A 151 -10.25 10.57 -13.90
CA ARG A 151 -10.71 11.91 -13.50
C ARG A 151 -11.43 12.64 -14.63
N ILE A 152 -10.97 12.51 -15.87
CA ILE A 152 -11.58 13.17 -17.04
C ILE A 152 -12.72 12.36 -17.68
N SER A 153 -12.79 11.05 -17.41
CA SER A 153 -13.81 10.17 -17.98
C SER A 153 -15.21 10.58 -17.53
N THR A 154 -16.04 11.02 -18.48
CA THR A 154 -17.45 11.36 -18.25
C THR A 154 -18.23 10.17 -17.71
N VAL A 155 -17.97 8.97 -18.23
CA VAL A 155 -18.60 7.72 -17.77
C VAL A 155 -18.33 7.47 -16.29
N TYR A 156 -17.08 7.62 -15.85
CA TYR A 156 -16.73 7.45 -14.44
C TYR A 156 -17.36 8.55 -13.58
N GLN A 157 -17.24 9.82 -13.99
CA GLN A 157 -17.79 10.95 -13.26
C GLN A 157 -19.31 10.88 -13.13
N ASP A 158 -20.02 10.41 -14.15
CA ASP A 158 -21.48 10.29 -14.14
C ASP A 158 -21.94 9.15 -13.24
N ASN A 159 -21.28 7.99 -13.27
CA ASN A 159 -21.57 6.91 -12.33
C ASN A 159 -21.22 7.29 -10.88
N LEU A 160 -20.13 8.04 -10.68
CA LEU A 160 -19.76 8.59 -9.38
C LEU A 160 -20.79 9.59 -8.87
N LYS A 161 -21.29 10.49 -9.73
CA LYS A 161 -22.37 11.43 -9.39
C LYS A 161 -23.65 10.69 -9.05
N LYS A 162 -24.06 9.69 -9.85
CA LYS A 162 -25.24 8.85 -9.60
C LYS A 162 -25.15 8.15 -8.24
N SER A 163 -24.04 7.47 -7.96
CA SER A 163 -23.79 6.82 -6.66
C SER A 163 -23.81 7.83 -5.51
N SER A 164 -23.08 8.94 -5.67
CA SER A 164 -22.95 9.95 -4.63
C SER A 164 -24.21 10.80 -4.44
N HIS A 165 -25.16 10.79 -5.37
CA HIS A 165 -26.40 11.56 -5.22
C HIS A 165 -27.20 11.07 -4.02
N LEU A 166 -27.32 9.75 -3.86
CA LEU A 166 -28.11 9.14 -2.78
C LEU A 166 -27.24 8.69 -1.59
N PHE A 167 -26.03 8.20 -1.84
CA PHE A 167 -25.20 7.52 -0.83
C PHE A 167 -24.05 8.38 -0.26
N LYS A 168 -24.17 9.71 -0.26
CA LYS A 168 -23.18 10.61 0.36
C LYS A 168 -23.10 10.44 1.89
N ASN A 169 -21.91 10.68 2.45
CA ASN A 169 -21.65 10.86 3.89
C ASN A 169 -22.10 9.70 4.80
N GLY A 170 -21.46 8.53 4.70
CA GLY A 170 -21.75 7.40 5.59
C GLY A 170 -23.17 6.84 5.42
N ARG A 171 -23.76 7.00 4.24
CA ARG A 171 -24.99 6.33 3.85
C ARG A 171 -24.65 5.04 3.11
N HIS A 172 -25.46 4.01 3.28
CA HIS A 172 -25.23 2.71 2.66
C HIS A 172 -26.50 2.14 2.06
N ILE A 173 -26.32 1.22 1.11
CA ILE A 173 -27.40 0.57 0.37
C ILE A 173 -28.11 -0.43 1.28
N ALA A 174 -29.44 -0.49 1.23
CA ALA A 174 -30.22 -1.49 1.94
C ALA A 174 -29.90 -2.92 1.50
N LYS A 175 -29.89 -3.87 2.45
CA LYS A 175 -29.61 -5.29 2.18
C LYS A 175 -30.54 -5.88 1.12
N GLU A 176 -31.83 -5.59 1.23
CA GLU A 176 -32.87 -6.10 0.32
C GLU A 176 -32.64 -5.63 -1.13
N LEU A 177 -32.09 -4.42 -1.30
CA LEU A 177 -31.79 -3.87 -2.62
C LEU A 177 -30.49 -4.41 -3.21
N ALA A 178 -29.51 -4.74 -2.35
CA ALA A 178 -28.32 -5.46 -2.77
C ALA A 178 -28.69 -6.89 -3.25
N GLU A 179 -29.56 -7.57 -2.50
CA GLU A 179 -30.05 -8.91 -2.86
C GLU A 179 -30.88 -8.90 -4.14
N TRP A 180 -31.76 -7.90 -4.33
CA TRP A 180 -32.49 -7.70 -5.58
C TRP A 180 -31.56 -7.53 -6.79
N ARG A 181 -30.44 -6.81 -6.63
CA ARG A 181 -29.50 -6.58 -7.74
C ARG A 181 -28.81 -7.87 -8.19
N ASP A 182 -28.46 -8.75 -7.26
CA ASP A 182 -27.79 -10.01 -7.58
C ASP A 182 -28.79 -11.11 -8.01
N ASN A 183 -30.02 -11.09 -7.49
CA ASN A 183 -31.06 -12.08 -7.77
C ASN A 183 -32.43 -11.42 -8.02
N PRO A 184 -32.63 -10.75 -9.18
CA PRO A 184 -33.85 -10.02 -9.46
C PRO A 184 -35.10 -10.91 -9.63
N ASP A 185 -34.92 -12.20 -9.97
CA ASP A 185 -36.01 -13.13 -10.29
C ASP A 185 -36.72 -13.73 -9.07
N LYS A 186 -36.23 -13.45 -7.86
CA LYS A 186 -36.86 -13.95 -6.62
C LYS A 186 -38.31 -13.48 -6.52
N PRO A 187 -39.25 -14.33 -6.05
CA PRO A 187 -40.67 -14.01 -5.99
C PRO A 187 -40.97 -12.77 -5.14
N GLU A 188 -40.16 -12.52 -4.12
CA GLU A 188 -40.23 -11.36 -3.24
C GLU A 188 -40.02 -10.02 -3.96
N PHE A 189 -39.32 -10.01 -5.10
CA PHE A 189 -39.02 -8.80 -5.87
C PHE A 189 -39.87 -8.64 -7.13
N LYS A 190 -40.76 -9.58 -7.47
CA LYS A 190 -41.61 -9.47 -8.68
C LYS A 190 -42.52 -8.24 -8.68
N LYS A 191 -42.93 -7.78 -7.49
CA LYS A 191 -43.78 -6.58 -7.31
C LYS A 191 -42.98 -5.30 -7.08
N LEU A 192 -41.66 -5.39 -6.97
CA LEU A 192 -40.79 -4.28 -6.61
C LEU A 192 -40.73 -3.26 -7.76
N LYS A 193 -41.07 -2.00 -7.44
CA LYS A 193 -40.98 -0.88 -8.37
C LYS A 193 -39.93 0.10 -7.90
N LEU A 194 -38.69 -0.13 -8.35
CA LEU A 194 -37.60 0.79 -8.08
C LEU A 194 -37.68 2.04 -8.99
N GLY A 195 -37.63 3.23 -8.38
CA GLY A 195 -37.46 4.48 -9.12
C GLY A 195 -36.12 4.50 -9.87
N GLN A 196 -36.10 5.13 -11.06
CA GLN A 196 -34.90 5.14 -11.92
C GLN A 196 -33.67 5.70 -11.21
N GLU A 197 -33.86 6.74 -10.41
CA GLU A 197 -32.78 7.38 -9.63
C GLU A 197 -32.07 6.41 -8.68
N LEU A 198 -32.82 5.54 -7.99
CA LEU A 198 -32.26 4.56 -7.07
C LEU A 198 -31.54 3.43 -7.81
N LYS A 199 -32.10 2.98 -8.95
CA LYS A 199 -31.43 2.00 -9.83
C LYS A 199 -30.09 2.55 -10.31
N ASP A 200 -30.09 3.78 -10.80
CA ASP A 200 -28.90 4.45 -11.31
C ASP A 200 -27.84 4.63 -10.22
N ALA A 201 -28.24 4.95 -8.99
CA ALA A 201 -27.30 5.08 -7.87
C ALA A 201 -26.69 3.73 -7.44
N ILE A 202 -27.49 2.65 -7.42
CA ILE A 202 -27.00 1.30 -7.10
C ILE A 202 -26.02 0.85 -8.20
N ASN A 203 -26.42 0.96 -9.47
CA ASN A 203 -25.58 0.58 -10.61
C ASN A 203 -24.31 1.43 -10.67
N GLY A 204 -24.40 2.73 -10.39
CA GLY A 204 -23.23 3.59 -10.26
C GLY A 204 -22.30 3.12 -9.14
N THR A 205 -22.83 2.68 -8.00
CA THR A 205 -22.01 2.16 -6.89
C THR A 205 -21.30 0.87 -7.29
N VAL A 206 -21.99 -0.06 -7.96
CA VAL A 206 -21.39 -1.28 -8.51
C VAL A 206 -20.28 -0.94 -9.51
N PHE A 207 -20.50 0.02 -10.40
CA PHE A 207 -19.49 0.46 -11.36
C PHE A 207 -18.21 0.93 -10.67
N ILE A 208 -18.36 1.74 -9.62
CA ILE A 208 -17.21 2.21 -8.83
C ILE A 208 -16.53 1.06 -8.09
N LEU A 209 -17.29 0.11 -7.51
CA LEU A 209 -16.72 -1.08 -6.87
C LEU A 209 -15.89 -1.90 -7.88
N ASN A 210 -16.42 -2.16 -9.07
CA ASN A 210 -15.69 -2.88 -10.13
C ASN A 210 -14.41 -2.16 -10.56
N TYR A 211 -14.43 -0.83 -10.61
CA TYR A 211 -13.23 -0.04 -10.89
C TYR A 211 -12.15 -0.25 -9.81
N PHE A 212 -12.53 -0.25 -8.52
CA PHE A 212 -11.59 -0.53 -7.44
C PHE A 212 -11.10 -1.98 -7.41
N GLU A 213 -11.93 -2.92 -7.83
CA GLU A 213 -11.51 -4.31 -8.03
C GLU A 213 -10.42 -4.41 -9.11
N PHE A 214 -10.59 -3.71 -10.24
CA PHE A 214 -9.56 -3.64 -11.28
C PHE A 214 -8.26 -3.02 -10.76
N LEU A 215 -8.34 -1.90 -10.03
CA LEU A 215 -7.15 -1.28 -9.42
C LEU A 215 -6.45 -2.23 -8.43
N ALA A 216 -7.22 -3.00 -7.67
CA ALA A 216 -6.67 -3.96 -6.72
C ALA A 216 -5.85 -5.04 -7.41
N GLN A 217 -6.35 -5.59 -8.53
CA GLN A 217 -5.61 -6.56 -9.32
C GLN A 217 -4.34 -5.94 -9.91
N GLY A 218 -4.41 -4.71 -10.44
CA GLY A 218 -3.23 -4.02 -10.96
C GLY A 218 -2.16 -3.76 -9.90
N ILE A 219 -2.53 -3.51 -8.65
CA ILE A 219 -1.59 -3.44 -7.52
C ILE A 219 -1.05 -4.82 -7.15
N LYS A 220 -1.89 -5.85 -7.15
CA LYS A 220 -1.51 -7.22 -6.77
C LYS A 220 -0.44 -7.81 -7.69
N TYR A 221 -0.48 -7.48 -8.97
CA TYR A 221 0.48 -7.95 -9.97
C TYR A 221 1.66 -6.97 -10.20
N ASP A 222 1.85 -5.97 -9.34
CA ASP A 222 2.90 -4.95 -9.49
C ASP A 222 2.83 -4.20 -10.86
N ASP A 223 1.65 -4.06 -11.47
CA ASP A 223 1.44 -3.28 -12.71
C ASP A 223 1.15 -1.80 -12.43
N LEU A 224 0.65 -1.50 -11.22
CA LEU A 224 0.31 -0.16 -10.77
C LEU A 224 1.15 0.27 -9.56
N ASP A 225 1.44 1.57 -9.47
CA ASP A 225 2.12 2.17 -8.33
C ASP A 225 1.13 2.32 -7.16
N GLU A 226 1.26 1.40 -6.20
CA GLU A 226 0.43 1.37 -5.00
C GLU A 226 0.52 2.66 -4.17
N VAL A 227 1.73 3.24 -4.04
CA VAL A 227 1.94 4.41 -3.19
C VAL A 227 1.17 5.60 -3.77
N LEU A 228 1.27 5.82 -5.08
CA LEU A 228 0.54 6.86 -5.77
C LEU A 228 -0.98 6.67 -5.66
N LEU A 229 -1.47 5.43 -5.85
CA LEU A 229 -2.90 5.14 -5.74
C LEU A 229 -3.44 5.31 -4.32
N LYS A 230 -2.65 4.91 -3.31
CA LYS A 230 -3.02 5.08 -1.90
C LYS A 230 -3.18 6.56 -1.53
N GLU A 231 -2.26 7.41 -1.95
CA GLU A 231 -2.37 8.86 -1.74
C GLU A 231 -3.60 9.45 -2.45
N CYS A 232 -3.95 8.94 -3.65
CA CYS A 232 -5.10 9.44 -4.40
C CYS A 232 -6.46 8.97 -3.87
N PHE A 233 -6.55 7.72 -3.37
CA PHE A 233 -7.83 7.04 -3.18
C PHE A 233 -8.07 6.48 -1.77
N SER A 234 -7.11 6.52 -0.85
CA SER A 234 -7.27 5.92 0.50
C SER A 234 -8.53 6.41 1.24
N GLY A 235 -8.79 7.72 1.26
CA GLY A 235 -10.00 8.27 1.88
C GLY A 235 -11.30 7.99 1.10
N PHE A 236 -11.19 7.73 -0.19
CA PHE A 236 -12.34 7.38 -1.03
C PHE A 236 -12.74 5.91 -0.85
N LEU A 237 -11.77 5.01 -0.71
CA LEU A 237 -11.96 3.57 -0.57
C LEU A 237 -12.84 3.22 0.65
N GLU A 238 -12.61 3.85 1.80
CA GLU A 238 -13.44 3.62 3.00
C GLU A 238 -14.93 3.89 2.72
N ASN A 239 -15.20 5.03 2.08
CA ASN A 239 -16.56 5.45 1.81
C ASN A 239 -17.23 4.50 0.82
N ILE A 240 -16.48 3.99 -0.16
CA ILE A 240 -17.00 3.02 -1.13
C ILE A 240 -17.29 1.67 -0.46
N GLU A 241 -16.34 1.13 0.32
CA GLU A 241 -16.52 -0.15 1.01
C GLU A 241 -17.75 -0.10 1.93
N ARG A 242 -17.91 1.00 2.67
CA ARG A 242 -19.08 1.22 3.54
C ARG A 242 -20.39 1.32 2.75
N ARG A 243 -20.41 2.07 1.64
CA ARG A 243 -21.61 2.22 0.78
C ARG A 243 -22.03 0.91 0.14
N GLY A 244 -21.05 0.17 -0.36
CA GLY A 244 -21.19 -1.09 -1.07
C GLY A 244 -21.20 -2.34 -0.20
N PHE A 245 -21.14 -2.20 1.13
CA PHE A 245 -20.97 -3.32 2.06
C PHE A 245 -21.93 -4.49 1.79
N PHE A 246 -23.24 -4.21 1.71
CA PHE A 246 -24.22 -5.25 1.42
C PHE A 246 -24.14 -5.79 -0.01
N ILE A 247 -23.73 -4.98 -0.99
CA ILE A 247 -23.49 -5.47 -2.36
C ILE A 247 -22.34 -6.48 -2.37
N ILE A 248 -21.25 -6.18 -1.66
CA ILE A 248 -20.09 -7.07 -1.59
C ILE A 248 -20.47 -8.39 -0.91
N ILE A 249 -21.18 -8.34 0.22
CA ILE A 249 -21.59 -9.54 0.95
C ILE A 249 -22.54 -10.41 0.11
N GLU A 250 -23.57 -9.82 -0.49
CA GLU A 250 -24.52 -10.57 -1.31
C GLU A 250 -23.82 -11.19 -2.53
N ALA A 251 -22.92 -10.45 -3.20
CA ALA A 251 -22.15 -10.97 -4.33
C ALA A 251 -21.21 -12.12 -3.91
N GLN A 252 -20.69 -12.08 -2.68
CA GLN A 252 -19.83 -13.14 -2.14
C GLN A 252 -20.55 -14.42 -1.75
N LYS A 253 -21.88 -14.39 -1.56
CA LYS A 253 -22.67 -15.61 -1.38
C LYS A 253 -22.68 -16.46 -2.63
N THR A 254 -22.70 -15.82 -3.81
CA THR A 254 -22.63 -16.50 -5.10
C THR A 254 -21.20 -16.94 -5.41
N ASN A 255 -20.22 -16.06 -5.25
CA ASN A 255 -18.81 -16.39 -5.45
C ASN A 255 -17.95 -15.65 -4.42
N PRO A 256 -17.27 -16.37 -3.50
CA PRO A 256 -16.43 -15.76 -2.48
C PRO A 256 -15.32 -14.84 -3.01
N LYS A 257 -14.90 -15.00 -4.28
CA LYS A 257 -13.87 -14.17 -4.92
C LYS A 257 -14.40 -12.81 -5.42
N ASN A 258 -15.73 -12.61 -5.43
CA ASN A 258 -16.30 -11.32 -5.84
C ASN A 258 -15.85 -10.21 -4.89
N PHE A 259 -15.32 -9.14 -5.47
CA PHE A 259 -14.82 -7.96 -4.75
C PHE A 259 -13.72 -8.26 -3.70
N GLU A 260 -12.99 -9.38 -3.86
CA GLU A 260 -11.86 -9.73 -2.98
C GLU A 260 -10.76 -8.66 -3.03
N GLY A 261 -10.54 -8.05 -4.21
CA GLY A 261 -9.58 -6.97 -4.39
C GLY A 261 -9.87 -5.75 -3.52
N ILE A 262 -11.14 -5.36 -3.35
CA ILE A 262 -11.53 -4.26 -2.46
C ILE A 262 -11.16 -4.57 -1.01
N ILE A 263 -11.47 -5.79 -0.54
CA ILE A 263 -11.12 -6.25 0.82
C ILE A 263 -9.60 -6.23 0.99
N TYR A 264 -8.86 -6.75 0.01
CA TYR A 264 -7.41 -6.71 -0.03
C TYR A 264 -6.87 -5.28 0.08
N LEU A 265 -7.40 -4.33 -0.69
CA LEU A 265 -6.98 -2.93 -0.63
C LEU A 265 -7.27 -2.30 0.73
N SER A 266 -8.46 -2.52 1.30
CA SER A 266 -8.82 -1.98 2.61
C SER A 266 -7.86 -2.48 3.69
N LYS A 267 -7.60 -3.80 3.74
CA LYS A 267 -6.60 -4.36 4.67
C LYS A 267 -5.20 -3.80 4.43
N ARG A 268 -4.77 -3.71 3.18
CA ARG A 268 -3.40 -3.31 2.85
C ARG A 268 -3.15 -1.83 3.13
N TRP A 269 -4.14 -0.97 2.90
CA TRP A 269 -3.98 0.46 3.10
C TRP A 269 -4.30 0.91 4.52
N ARG A 270 -5.24 0.26 5.21
CA ARG A 270 -5.73 0.64 6.54
C ARG A 270 -5.42 -0.34 7.66
N GLY A 271 -5.11 -1.60 7.34
CA GLY A 271 -4.93 -2.68 8.31
C GLY A 271 -6.19 -3.50 8.61
N GLU A 272 -7.37 -3.01 8.22
CA GLU A 272 -8.66 -3.67 8.48
C GLU A 272 -9.60 -3.55 7.27
N SER A 273 -10.52 -4.50 7.13
CA SER A 273 -11.65 -4.42 6.20
C SER A 273 -12.95 -4.52 6.99
N LEU A 274 -13.85 -3.58 6.70
CA LEU A 274 -15.18 -3.57 7.30
C LEU A 274 -15.97 -4.82 6.90
N VAL A 275 -15.87 -5.21 5.63
CA VAL A 275 -16.56 -6.40 5.08
C VAL A 275 -16.10 -7.66 5.79
N GLU A 276 -14.79 -7.85 5.97
CA GLU A 276 -14.28 -9.04 6.64
C GLU A 276 -14.67 -9.07 8.12
N ASN A 277 -14.48 -7.96 8.84
CA ASN A 277 -14.76 -7.89 10.29
C ASN A 277 -16.24 -8.10 10.63
N CYS A 278 -17.14 -7.74 9.71
CA CYS A 278 -18.58 -7.80 9.93
C CYS A 278 -19.30 -8.82 9.05
N LYS A 279 -18.56 -9.74 8.40
CA LYS A 279 -19.15 -10.74 7.50
C LYS A 279 -20.15 -11.65 8.21
N ASP A 280 -19.79 -12.11 9.42
CA ASP A 280 -20.60 -13.05 10.20
C ASP A 280 -21.72 -12.36 10.99
N ALA A 281 -21.58 -11.07 11.25
CA ALA A 281 -22.54 -10.26 12.01
C ALA A 281 -22.75 -8.88 11.35
N PRO A 282 -23.39 -8.82 10.16
CA PRO A 282 -23.53 -7.58 9.40
C PRO A 282 -24.38 -6.52 10.12
N GLU A 283 -25.20 -6.91 11.10
CA GLU A 283 -25.99 -6.00 11.93
C GLU A 283 -25.14 -5.19 12.93
N LYS A 284 -23.94 -5.68 13.27
CA LYS A 284 -22.99 -4.98 14.14
C LYS A 284 -22.15 -3.95 13.38
N ALA A 285 -22.19 -3.97 12.05
CA ALA A 285 -21.44 -3.03 11.23
C ALA A 285 -21.98 -1.61 11.45
N GLN A 286 -21.13 -0.69 11.90
CA GLN A 286 -21.48 0.72 12.06
C GLN A 286 -21.54 1.43 10.68
N LEU A 287 -22.43 0.98 9.79
CA LEU A 287 -22.51 1.40 8.38
C LEU A 287 -23.07 2.81 8.19
N GLY A 288 -23.63 3.40 9.25
CA GLY A 288 -24.30 4.70 9.21
C GLY A 288 -25.75 4.60 8.76
N ILE A 289 -26.22 5.56 7.97
CA ILE A 289 -27.65 5.69 7.65
C ILE A 289 -28.01 4.82 6.44
N GLN A 290 -28.95 3.91 6.60
CA GLN A 290 -29.48 3.11 5.49
C GLN A 290 -30.32 3.99 4.57
N VAL A 291 -30.03 3.97 3.27
CA VAL A 291 -30.85 4.62 2.25
C VAL A 291 -31.20 3.58 1.18
N PRO A 292 -32.49 3.39 0.88
CA PRO A 292 -33.69 3.97 1.51
C PRO A 292 -33.85 3.52 2.98
N SER A 293 -34.61 4.27 3.78
CA SER A 293 -34.92 3.88 5.16
C SER A 293 -35.72 2.57 5.20
N LYS A 294 -35.71 1.85 6.33
CA LYS A 294 -36.42 0.57 6.48
C LYS A 294 -37.91 0.63 6.10
N GLU A 295 -38.58 1.76 6.39
CA GLU A 295 -39.98 1.97 6.01
C GLU A 295 -40.15 2.20 4.51
N GLU A 296 -39.24 2.94 3.88
CA GLU A 296 -39.25 3.16 2.43
C GLU A 296 -38.95 1.87 1.67
N VAL A 297 -38.00 1.05 2.16
CA VAL A 297 -37.75 -0.28 1.59
C VAL A 297 -39.02 -1.13 1.63
N LYS A 298 -39.75 -1.17 2.77
CA LYS A 298 -41.04 -1.89 2.85
C LYS A 298 -42.10 -1.37 1.88
N LYS A 299 -42.13 -0.06 1.60
CA LYS A 299 -43.02 0.53 0.58
C LYS A 299 -42.61 0.11 -0.84
N ILE A 300 -41.31 0.15 -1.14
CA ILE A 300 -40.74 -0.28 -2.43
C ILE A 300 -41.01 -1.76 -2.70
N MET A 301 -40.83 -2.62 -1.69
CA MET A 301 -41.11 -4.07 -1.76
C MET A 301 -42.60 -4.35 -2.02
N ARG A 302 -43.50 -3.50 -1.53
CA ARG A 302 -44.95 -3.57 -1.81
C ARG A 302 -45.35 -3.00 -3.18
N GLY A 303 -44.41 -2.45 -3.94
CA GLY A 303 -44.65 -1.87 -5.27
C GLY A 303 -45.12 -0.42 -5.25
N GLU A 304 -45.06 0.26 -4.10
CA GLU A 304 -45.36 1.68 -3.98
C GLU A 304 -44.17 2.52 -4.49
N LYS A 305 -44.45 3.56 -5.28
CA LYS A 305 -43.42 4.51 -5.71
C LYS A 305 -43.01 5.40 -4.55
N VAL A 306 -41.76 5.28 -4.11
CA VAL A 306 -41.16 6.21 -3.15
C VAL A 306 -40.43 7.31 -3.92
N CYS A 307 -40.73 8.58 -3.59
CA CYS A 307 -40.04 9.75 -4.14
C CYS A 307 -39.03 10.25 -3.11
N PHE A 308 -37.74 10.21 -3.45
CA PHE A 308 -36.66 10.68 -2.59
C PHE A 308 -36.64 12.21 -2.58
N LYS A 309 -37.29 12.84 -1.61
CA LYS A 309 -37.22 14.31 -1.44
C LYS A 309 -35.84 14.69 -0.91
N ASN A 310 -34.92 15.04 -1.80
CA ASN A 310 -33.72 15.79 -1.44
C ASN A 310 -34.11 17.22 -1.02
N LYS A 311 -34.50 17.43 0.23
CA LYS A 311 -34.38 18.76 0.86
C LYS A 311 -33.14 18.74 1.75
N PRO A 312 -32.05 19.45 1.40
CA PRO A 312 -31.10 19.83 2.42
C PRO A 312 -31.86 20.75 3.38
N THR A 313 -32.20 20.25 4.56
CA THR A 313 -32.55 21.11 5.69
C THR A 313 -31.27 21.82 6.14
N SER A 314 -30.83 22.82 5.38
CA SER A 314 -30.00 23.86 5.95
C SER A 314 -30.88 24.60 6.95
N LYS A 315 -30.62 24.33 8.23
CA LYS A 315 -31.33 24.96 9.34
C LYS A 315 -31.28 26.48 9.16
N LYS A 316 -32.47 27.05 8.94
CA LYS A 316 -32.84 28.41 9.35
C LYS A 316 -32.55 28.54 10.85
N THR A 317 -31.31 28.83 11.21
CA THR A 317 -30.94 29.25 12.58
C THR A 317 -29.83 30.29 12.51
N ARG A 318 -30.02 31.32 11.69
CA ARG A 318 -29.21 32.56 11.76
C ARG A 318 -29.99 33.86 11.52
N ALA A 319 -31.30 33.78 11.29
CA ALA A 319 -32.14 34.96 11.02
C ALA A 319 -32.89 35.52 12.25
N LYS A 320 -32.76 34.94 13.45
CA LYS A 320 -33.42 35.47 14.67
C LYS A 320 -32.48 36.18 15.67
N LYS A 321 -31.19 36.35 15.37
CA LYS A 321 -30.23 37.04 16.26
C LYS A 321 -29.79 38.43 15.77
N LYS A 322 -30.34 38.94 14.66
CA LYS A 322 -30.04 40.30 14.16
C LYS A 322 -31.12 41.35 14.43
N ASP A 323 -32.33 40.97 14.85
CA ASP A 323 -33.40 41.93 15.19
C ASP A 323 -33.54 42.25 16.67
N LYS A 324 -32.78 41.61 17.58
CA LYS A 324 -32.77 41.97 19.01
C LYS A 324 -31.72 43.00 19.40
N THR A 325 -30.80 43.39 18.49
CA THR A 325 -29.74 44.36 18.80
C THR A 325 -30.00 45.77 18.27
N LYS A 326 -31.19 46.03 17.69
CA LYS A 326 -31.54 47.35 17.13
C LYS A 326 -32.56 48.16 17.96
N ASN A 327 -33.08 47.63 19.06
CA ASN A 327 -34.04 48.32 19.93
C ASN A 327 -33.50 48.70 21.34
N GLU A 328 -32.19 48.62 21.58
CA GLU A 328 -31.55 49.10 22.84
C GLU A 328 -30.65 50.33 22.63
N LYS A 329 -30.77 51.02 21.49
CA LYS A 329 -30.18 52.34 21.29
C LYS A 329 -31.19 53.28 20.64
N LYS A 330 -32.13 53.76 21.43
CA LYS A 330 -32.75 55.07 21.29
C LYS A 330 -33.31 55.52 22.62
#